data_AF-A0A9W8L3N9-F1
#
_entry.id   AF-A0A9W8L3N9-F1
#
_cell.length_a   1.000
_cell.length_b   1.000
_cell.length_c   1.000
_cell.angle_alpha   90.00
_cell.angle_beta   90.00
_cell.angle_gamma   90.00
#
_symmetry.space_group_name_H-M   'P 1'
#
loop_
_entity.id
_entity.type
_entity.pdbx_description
1 polymer ?
#
loop_
_entity_poly.entity_id
_entity_poly.type
_entity_poly.pdbx_seq_one_letter_code
_entity_poly.pdbx_strand_id
1 'polypeptide(L)'
;MSQSILLARQNSSSLQSLIIEFNRDIDVGELVNGADGFVVYPHLRVLKICGNSSNNRSRRLVTGDAVLFPCLQKLVIKHPLSFADDTLFRGNANTLSCLDVVLDSPTVSMLLRHNVFTLTSHPNLHSVNLTQDDDRLPYPFATGVELMRFMLNIGPKASVREIREFSGSAELNTALPLLESHDCIQVLTLTNVRLDFWDLIAVVKSLPLLLDLYTCFYPPRFEAVAVAATPGGLPTYVLSNYAPMGRRFRCWHLMHYTTHQHTDAIKCALLLALVCPNFDYVTTDFGESALFMKCMEDTIASDMFKEYAPRLRRLLFKGWRE
;
A
#
# COMPACT_ATOMS: atom_id res chain seq x y z
N MET A 1 18.90 15.88 -21.70
CA MET A 1 17.58 16.47 -22.00
C MET A 1 16.82 15.75 -23.10
N SER A 2 15.75 15.05 -22.69
CA SER A 2 14.80 14.39 -23.60
C SER A 2 13.95 15.42 -24.37
N GLN A 3 13.63 15.14 -25.64
CA GLN A 3 12.75 15.99 -26.47
C GLN A 3 11.37 16.19 -25.81
N SER A 4 10.86 15.18 -25.08
CA SER A 4 9.58 15.28 -24.36
C SER A 4 9.63 16.30 -23.22
N ILE A 5 10.77 16.43 -22.53
CA ILE A 5 10.96 17.41 -21.45
C ILE A 5 10.98 18.83 -22.00
N LEU A 6 11.66 19.03 -23.13
CA LEU A 6 11.67 20.32 -23.83
C LEU A 6 10.26 20.74 -24.24
N LEU A 7 9.48 19.81 -24.82
CA LEU A 7 8.09 20.08 -25.20
C LEU A 7 7.21 20.42 -23.98
N ALA A 8 7.36 19.68 -22.87
CA ALA A 8 6.63 19.99 -21.64
C ALA A 8 6.94 21.41 -21.13
N ARG A 9 8.22 21.80 -21.15
CA ARG A 9 8.66 23.14 -20.74
C ARG A 9 8.15 24.24 -21.66
N GLN A 10 8.20 24.03 -22.98
CA GLN A 10 7.69 25.00 -23.96
C GLN A 10 6.18 25.24 -23.80
N ASN A 11 5.44 24.26 -23.29
CA ASN A 11 4.00 24.34 -23.07
C ASN A 11 3.63 24.54 -21.60
N SER A 12 4.57 24.89 -20.72
CA SER A 12 4.35 24.92 -19.27
C SER A 12 3.19 25.83 -18.86
N SER A 13 2.99 26.93 -19.58
CA SER A 13 1.93 27.92 -19.35
C SER A 13 0.51 27.45 -19.70
N SER A 14 0.34 26.31 -20.36
CA SER A 14 -0.98 25.77 -20.75
C SER A 14 -1.20 24.33 -20.31
N LEU A 15 -0.13 23.63 -19.93
CA LEU A 15 -0.15 22.22 -19.59
C LEU A 15 -0.98 21.95 -18.32
N GLN A 16 -2.02 21.13 -18.45
CA GLN A 16 -2.89 20.73 -17.33
C GLN A 16 -2.56 19.35 -16.78
N SER A 17 -2.02 18.46 -17.61
CA SER A 17 -1.66 17.10 -17.25
C SER A 17 -0.33 16.74 -17.89
N LEU A 18 0.59 16.20 -17.08
CA LEU A 18 1.89 15.73 -17.51
C LEU A 18 2.11 14.32 -16.98
N ILE A 19 2.26 13.39 -17.90
CA ILE A 19 2.54 11.99 -17.61
C ILE A 19 3.86 11.63 -18.28
N ILE A 20 4.85 11.27 -17.48
CA ILE A 20 6.17 10.87 -17.93
C ILE A 20 6.37 9.43 -17.50
N GLU A 21 6.43 8.53 -18.48
CA GLU A 21 6.74 7.12 -18.28
C GLU A 21 8.07 6.81 -18.96
N PHE A 22 9.02 6.27 -18.21
CA PHE A 22 10.37 6.04 -18.71
C PHE A 22 10.95 4.71 -18.27
N ASN A 23 11.70 4.11 -19.19
CA ASN A 23 12.42 2.86 -18.98
C ASN A 23 13.92 3.08 -18.68
N ARG A 24 14.35 4.34 -18.56
CA ARG A 24 15.73 4.76 -18.32
C ARG A 24 15.74 5.97 -17.40
N ASP A 25 16.82 6.16 -16.65
CA ASP A 25 16.98 7.25 -15.69
C ASP A 25 16.69 8.61 -16.35
N ILE A 26 15.66 9.29 -15.85
CA ILE A 26 15.37 10.68 -16.18
C ILE A 26 15.57 11.49 -14.90
N ASP A 27 16.40 12.53 -14.99
CA ASP A 27 16.47 13.53 -13.94
C ASP A 27 15.24 14.43 -14.05
N VAL A 28 14.29 14.23 -13.13
CA VAL A 28 13.07 15.07 -13.03
C VAL A 28 13.44 16.53 -12.78
N GLY A 29 14.63 16.83 -12.27
CA GLY A 29 15.15 18.20 -12.18
C GLY A 29 15.22 18.90 -13.54
N GLU A 30 15.46 18.18 -14.65
CA GLU A 30 15.44 18.76 -16.00
C GLU A 30 14.07 19.32 -16.41
N LEU A 31 12.98 18.82 -15.79
CA LEU A 31 11.61 19.29 -16.06
C LEU A 31 11.41 20.74 -15.60
N VAL A 32 12.11 21.12 -14.53
CA VAL A 32 11.93 22.38 -13.83
C VAL A 32 13.12 23.31 -13.94
N ASN A 33 14.31 22.81 -14.31
CA ASN A 33 15.48 23.65 -14.52
C ASN A 33 15.47 24.30 -15.90
N GLY A 34 15.28 25.62 -15.93
CA GLY A 34 15.39 26.48 -17.09
C GLY A 34 16.77 27.11 -17.28
N ALA A 35 16.99 27.74 -18.44
CA ALA A 35 18.19 28.56 -18.66
C ALA A 35 18.14 29.84 -17.80
N ASP A 36 16.94 30.41 -17.64
CA ASP A 36 16.70 31.69 -16.95
C ASP A 36 16.14 31.53 -15.53
N GLY A 37 16.24 30.33 -14.94
CA GLY A 37 15.68 30.01 -13.62
C GLY A 37 14.75 28.79 -13.66
N PHE A 38 13.76 28.72 -12.78
CA PHE A 38 12.86 27.57 -12.72
C PHE A 38 11.64 27.72 -13.65
N VAL A 39 11.27 26.63 -14.32
CA VAL A 39 10.06 26.54 -15.13
C VAL A 39 8.87 26.26 -14.20
N VAL A 40 7.91 27.18 -14.21
CA VAL A 40 6.65 27.06 -13.46
C VAL A 40 5.55 26.51 -14.36
N TYR A 41 4.73 25.63 -13.81
CA TYR A 41 3.58 25.01 -14.49
C TYR A 41 2.28 25.47 -13.81
N PRO A 42 1.79 26.69 -14.11
CA PRO A 42 0.73 27.35 -13.35
C PRO A 42 -0.63 26.64 -13.42
N HIS A 43 -0.91 25.88 -14.48
CA HIS A 43 -2.20 25.21 -14.66
C HIS A 43 -2.13 23.69 -14.53
N LEU A 44 -0.97 23.14 -14.15
CA LEU A 44 -0.79 21.71 -14.04
C LEU A 44 -1.54 21.16 -12.84
N ARG A 45 -2.53 20.31 -13.12
CA ARG A 45 -3.37 19.64 -12.12
C ARG A 45 -2.92 18.21 -11.86
N VAL A 46 -2.33 17.55 -12.86
CA VAL A 46 -1.89 16.16 -12.76
C VAL A 46 -0.42 16.06 -13.15
N LEU A 47 0.40 15.56 -12.23
CA LEU A 47 1.79 15.19 -12.49
C LEU A 47 1.97 13.72 -12.15
N LYS A 48 2.26 12.91 -13.18
CA LYS A 48 2.59 11.49 -13.03
C LYS A 48 3.98 11.22 -13.58
N ILE A 49 4.84 10.68 -12.74
CA ILE A 49 6.22 10.33 -13.06
C ILE A 49 6.41 8.86 -12.65
N CYS A 50 6.57 7.99 -13.63
CA CYS A 50 6.76 6.57 -13.41
C CYS A 50 7.98 6.10 -14.18
N GLY A 51 8.85 5.33 -13.52
CA GLY A 51 9.94 4.73 -14.25
C GLY A 51 10.75 3.73 -13.45
N ASN A 52 11.41 2.86 -14.21
CA ASN A 52 12.20 1.76 -13.68
C ASN A 52 13.68 2.19 -13.64
N SER A 53 14.02 3.11 -12.74
CA SER A 53 15.43 3.47 -12.53
C SER A 53 16.02 2.64 -11.41
N SER A 54 17.02 1.80 -11.74
CA SER A 54 17.83 1.09 -10.75
C SER A 54 19.09 1.87 -10.34
N ASN A 55 19.34 3.04 -10.95
CA ASN A 55 20.65 3.69 -10.95
C ASN A 55 20.60 5.18 -10.59
N ASN A 56 19.76 5.59 -9.65
CA ASN A 56 19.72 7.00 -9.27
C ASN A 56 20.84 7.42 -8.32
N ARG A 57 21.96 7.82 -8.91
CA ARG A 57 22.88 8.82 -8.37
C ARG A 57 22.50 10.25 -8.77
N SER A 58 21.24 10.49 -9.14
CA SER A 58 20.78 11.83 -9.53
C SER A 58 20.90 12.77 -8.33
N ARG A 59 21.66 13.86 -8.50
CA ARG A 59 21.81 14.89 -7.47
C ARG A 59 20.42 15.46 -7.19
N ARG A 60 19.99 15.37 -5.93
CA ARG A 60 18.71 15.92 -5.53
C ARG A 60 18.72 17.44 -5.72
N LEU A 61 17.73 17.95 -6.45
CA LEU A 61 17.59 19.37 -6.74
C LEU A 61 17.10 20.13 -5.50
N VAL A 62 17.64 21.32 -5.27
CA VAL A 62 17.16 22.29 -4.28
C VAL A 62 16.69 23.51 -5.05
N THR A 63 15.46 23.97 -4.81
CA THR A 63 14.88 25.10 -5.55
C THR A 63 14.67 26.35 -4.70
N GLY A 64 15.06 26.33 -3.42
CA GLY A 64 14.90 27.46 -2.51
C GLY A 64 13.42 27.66 -2.16
N ASP A 65 12.85 28.82 -2.50
CA ASP A 65 11.45 29.15 -2.21
C ASP A 65 10.53 29.07 -3.45
N ALA A 66 11.03 28.49 -4.56
CA ALA A 66 10.27 28.44 -5.80
C ALA A 66 8.97 27.60 -5.68
N VAL A 67 7.88 28.14 -6.22
CA VAL A 67 6.56 27.47 -6.32
C VAL A 67 6.35 27.03 -7.77
N LEU A 68 6.50 25.73 -8.04
CA LEU A 68 6.54 25.21 -9.41
C LEU A 68 5.19 24.68 -9.89
N PHE A 69 4.35 24.20 -8.98
CA PHE A 69 3.10 23.49 -9.29
C PHE A 69 1.93 23.96 -8.40
N PRO A 70 1.53 25.24 -8.44
CA PRO A 70 0.56 25.81 -7.50
C PRO A 70 -0.84 25.19 -7.59
N CYS A 71 -1.25 24.72 -8.77
CA CYS A 71 -2.57 24.15 -9.00
C CYS A 71 -2.60 22.61 -8.98
N LEU A 72 -1.56 21.97 -8.45
CA LEU A 72 -1.44 20.52 -8.50
C LEU A 72 -2.50 19.83 -7.63
N GLN A 73 -3.31 18.97 -8.26
CA GLN A 73 -4.37 18.22 -7.60
C GLN A 73 -4.00 16.77 -7.37
N LYS A 74 -3.23 16.18 -8.29
CA LYS A 74 -2.81 14.78 -8.26
C LYS A 74 -1.32 14.67 -8.53
N LEU A 75 -0.59 14.12 -7.56
CA LEU A 75 0.82 13.81 -7.67
C LEU A 75 1.02 12.29 -7.61
N VAL A 76 1.59 11.72 -8.67
CA VAL A 76 1.96 10.31 -8.72
C VAL A 76 3.44 10.20 -9.03
N ILE A 77 4.25 9.69 -8.10
CA ILE A 77 5.68 9.47 -8.29
C ILE A 77 5.99 8.02 -7.93
N LYS A 78 6.17 7.18 -8.95
CA LYS A 78 6.56 5.77 -8.83
C LYS A 78 8.05 5.58 -9.09
N HIS A 79 8.85 6.38 -8.40
CA HIS A 79 10.29 6.54 -8.59
C HIS A 79 10.88 7.27 -7.37
N PRO A 80 12.17 7.13 -7.03
CA PRO A 80 12.80 7.97 -5.99
C PRO A 80 12.62 9.46 -6.25
N LEU A 81 12.35 10.22 -5.20
CA LEU A 81 12.16 11.66 -5.32
C LEU A 81 13.48 12.34 -5.72
N SER A 82 13.47 13.11 -6.80
CA SER A 82 14.66 13.84 -7.30
C SER A 82 14.89 15.19 -6.60
N PHE A 83 14.12 15.53 -5.58
CA PHE A 83 14.23 16.80 -4.84
C PHE A 83 14.81 16.57 -3.44
N ALA A 84 15.63 17.50 -2.96
CA ALA A 84 16.23 17.44 -1.62
C ALA A 84 15.38 18.18 -0.58
N ASP A 85 14.35 18.87 -1.05
CA ASP A 85 13.46 19.77 -0.33
C ASP A 85 11.98 19.52 -0.71
N ASP A 86 11.09 20.34 -0.17
CA ASP A 86 9.64 20.28 -0.33
C ASP A 86 9.10 20.88 -1.64
N THR A 87 9.95 21.09 -2.65
CA THR A 87 9.61 21.77 -3.92
C THR A 87 8.28 21.32 -4.54
N LEU A 88 8.02 20.00 -4.54
CA LEU A 88 6.82 19.42 -5.16
C LEU A 88 5.51 19.77 -4.44
N PHE A 89 5.59 20.25 -3.19
CA PHE A 89 4.44 20.51 -2.32
C PHE A 89 4.24 22.01 -2.05
N ARG A 90 5.23 22.85 -2.36
CA ARG A 90 5.10 24.29 -2.18
C ARG A 90 3.98 24.86 -3.04
N GLY A 91 3.10 25.61 -2.39
CA GLY A 91 2.01 26.33 -3.03
C GLY A 91 0.80 25.49 -3.45
N ASN A 92 0.80 24.16 -3.23
CA ASN A 92 -0.34 23.29 -3.57
C ASN A 92 -1.04 22.63 -2.36
N ALA A 93 -0.72 23.07 -1.15
CA ALA A 93 -1.43 22.77 0.09
C ALA A 93 -2.97 22.72 -0.05
N ASN A 94 -3.54 23.75 -0.68
CA ASN A 94 -5.00 23.88 -0.84
C ASN A 94 -5.57 23.19 -2.08
N THR A 95 -4.75 22.60 -2.95
CA THR A 95 -5.18 22.02 -4.23
C THR A 95 -4.95 20.52 -4.30
N LEU A 96 -3.91 20.02 -3.63
CA LEU A 96 -3.53 18.62 -3.65
C LEU A 96 -4.61 17.76 -2.95
N SER A 97 -5.12 16.79 -3.69
CA SER A 97 -6.20 15.89 -3.28
C SER A 97 -5.81 14.41 -3.32
N CYS A 98 -4.87 14.07 -4.19
CA CYS A 98 -4.38 12.71 -4.38
C CYS A 98 -2.84 12.70 -4.40
N LEU A 99 -2.26 11.90 -3.50
CA LEU A 99 -0.83 11.66 -3.40
C LEU A 99 -0.58 10.16 -3.56
N ASP A 100 0.27 9.81 -4.52
CA ASP A 100 0.70 8.43 -4.74
C ASP A 100 2.21 8.41 -4.95
N VAL A 101 2.97 8.21 -3.89
CA VAL A 101 4.43 8.38 -3.92
C VAL A 101 5.15 7.15 -3.39
N VAL A 102 6.33 6.91 -3.97
CA VAL A 102 7.28 5.94 -3.42
C VAL A 102 8.11 6.60 -2.32
N LEU A 103 8.09 6.03 -1.13
CA LEU A 103 8.77 6.58 0.05
C LEU A 103 10.02 5.75 0.39
N ASP A 104 11.19 6.32 0.13
CA ASP A 104 12.46 5.87 0.72
C ASP A 104 12.74 6.61 2.05
N SER A 105 13.63 6.07 2.89
CA SER A 105 13.98 6.70 4.19
C SER A 105 14.43 8.16 4.04
N PRO A 106 15.28 8.52 3.05
CA PRO A 106 15.66 9.92 2.85
C PRO A 106 14.50 10.83 2.45
N THR A 107 13.50 10.34 1.69
CA THR A 107 12.31 11.09 1.29
C THR A 107 11.43 11.34 2.50
N VAL A 108 11.17 10.30 3.32
CA VAL A 108 10.41 10.46 4.58
C VAL A 108 11.09 11.45 5.51
N SER A 109 12.40 11.32 5.70
CA SER A 109 13.19 12.24 6.51
C SER A 109 13.11 13.68 6.02
N MET A 110 13.15 13.89 4.70
CA MET A 110 13.00 15.22 4.10
C MET A 110 11.60 15.78 4.36
N LEU A 111 10.54 15.02 4.07
CA LEU A 111 9.16 15.48 4.23
C LEU A 111 8.83 15.82 5.69
N LEU A 112 9.33 15.01 6.63
CA LEU A 112 9.22 15.27 8.07
C LEU A 112 9.99 16.53 8.47
N ARG A 113 11.24 16.68 8.01
CA ARG A 113 12.07 17.86 8.32
C ARG A 113 11.43 19.17 7.84
N HIS A 114 10.81 19.15 6.67
CA HIS A 114 10.15 20.31 6.09
C HIS A 114 8.70 20.51 6.57
N ASN A 115 8.18 19.64 7.44
CA ASN A 115 6.80 19.67 7.92
C ASN A 115 5.77 19.81 6.78
N VAL A 116 6.02 19.13 5.65
CA VAL A 116 5.20 19.26 4.44
C VAL A 116 3.75 18.92 4.74
N PHE A 117 3.57 17.75 5.36
CA PHE A 117 2.28 17.32 5.86
C PHE A 117 2.24 17.67 7.35
N THR A 118 1.26 18.46 7.72
CA THR A 118 0.77 18.63 9.08
C THR A 118 -0.74 18.43 9.03
N LEU A 119 -1.37 18.15 10.17
CA LEU A 119 -2.81 17.86 10.26
C LEU A 119 -3.70 18.89 9.54
N THR A 120 -3.22 20.12 9.36
CA THR A 120 -3.96 21.23 8.73
C THR A 120 -3.37 21.71 7.40
N SER A 121 -2.16 21.29 7.00
CA SER A 121 -1.50 21.89 5.82
C SER A 121 -2.11 21.47 4.49
N HIS A 122 -2.77 20.32 4.41
CA HIS A 122 -3.37 19.80 3.17
C HIS A 122 -4.83 19.41 3.37
N PRO A 123 -5.75 20.37 3.52
CA PRO A 123 -7.16 20.10 3.89
C PRO A 123 -7.94 19.30 2.85
N ASN A 124 -7.48 19.30 1.60
CA ASN A 124 -8.14 18.61 0.48
C ASN A 124 -7.55 17.23 0.19
N LEU A 125 -6.47 16.83 0.87
CA LEU A 125 -5.82 15.54 0.67
C LEU A 125 -6.69 14.43 1.24
N HIS A 126 -7.34 13.67 0.35
CA HIS A 126 -8.26 12.59 0.73
C HIS A 126 -7.80 11.21 0.25
N SER A 127 -6.82 11.14 -0.65
CA SER A 127 -6.28 9.88 -1.17
C SER A 127 -4.77 9.88 -1.03
N VAL A 128 -4.24 9.02 -0.16
CA VAL A 128 -2.79 8.84 0.01
C VAL A 128 -2.44 7.38 -0.22
N ASN A 129 -1.54 7.14 -1.16
CA ASN A 129 -0.96 5.84 -1.43
C ASN A 129 0.55 5.93 -1.20
N LEU A 130 1.05 5.21 -0.19
CA LEU A 130 2.45 5.19 0.18
C LEU A 130 3.01 3.83 -0.18
N THR A 131 3.65 3.74 -1.34
CA THR A 131 4.24 2.48 -1.80
C THR A 131 5.72 2.44 -1.49
N GLN A 132 6.21 1.30 -1.01
CA GLN A 132 7.63 0.95 -1.12
C GLN A 132 7.79 0.03 -2.34
N ASP A 133 8.77 0.31 -3.19
CA ASP A 133 9.14 -0.56 -4.32
C ASP A 133 10.42 -1.32 -3.97
N ASP A 134 10.24 -2.62 -3.77
CA ASP A 134 10.99 -3.44 -2.81
C ASP A 134 12.33 -4.00 -3.37
N ASP A 135 12.66 -3.80 -4.67
CA ASP A 135 13.95 -4.30 -5.25
C ASP A 135 14.74 -3.29 -6.08
N ARG A 136 14.19 -2.10 -6.33
CA ARG A 136 14.76 -1.19 -7.35
C ARG A 136 15.43 0.04 -6.77
N LEU A 137 15.29 0.27 -5.47
CA LEU A 137 15.82 1.47 -4.84
C LEU A 137 17.20 1.20 -4.25
N PRO A 138 18.20 2.04 -4.55
CA PRO A 138 19.54 1.92 -3.97
C PRO A 138 19.61 2.43 -2.51
N TYR A 139 18.48 2.87 -1.94
CA TYR A 139 18.41 3.49 -0.61
C TYR A 139 17.73 2.57 0.40
N PRO A 140 18.09 2.65 1.69
CA PRO A 140 17.37 1.95 2.73
C PRO A 140 15.90 2.39 2.72
N PHE A 141 15.01 1.41 2.85
CA PHE A 141 13.59 1.64 3.01
C PHE A 141 13.33 2.46 4.28
N ALA A 142 12.27 3.27 4.27
CA ALA A 142 11.79 3.89 5.49
C ALA A 142 11.29 2.78 6.41
N THR A 143 11.65 2.84 7.69
CA THR A 143 11.09 1.92 8.69
C THR A 143 9.58 2.11 8.77
N GLY A 144 8.84 1.06 9.11
CA GLY A 144 7.41 1.13 9.38
C GLY A 144 7.09 2.18 10.44
N VAL A 145 7.94 2.35 11.47
CA VAL A 145 7.77 3.43 12.47
C VAL A 145 7.89 4.83 11.84
N GLU A 146 8.84 5.05 10.93
CA GLU A 146 8.98 6.34 10.23
C GLU A 146 7.78 6.63 9.32
N LEU A 147 7.31 5.61 8.58
CA LEU A 147 6.11 5.71 7.76
C LEU A 147 4.88 6.04 8.61
N MET A 148 4.73 5.39 9.76
CA MET A 148 3.64 5.66 10.70
C MET A 148 3.69 7.07 11.27
N ARG A 149 4.88 7.56 11.65
CA ARG A 149 5.04 8.96 12.10
C ARG A 149 4.71 9.95 11.00
N PHE A 150 5.12 9.64 9.77
CA PHE A 150 4.76 10.43 8.61
C PHE A 150 3.25 10.45 8.39
N MET A 151 2.58 9.30 8.54
CA MET A 151 1.14 9.19 8.43
C MET A 151 0.39 9.97 9.51
N LEU A 152 0.85 9.97 10.77
CA LEU A 152 0.27 10.80 11.84
C LEU A 152 0.20 12.29 11.49
N ASN A 153 1.05 12.74 10.58
CA ASN A 153 1.05 14.12 10.12
C ASN A 153 0.12 14.36 8.92
N ILE A 154 -0.36 13.30 8.27
CA ILE A 154 -1.37 13.36 7.23
C ILE A 154 -2.74 13.46 7.91
N GLY A 155 -3.50 14.52 7.62
CA GLY A 155 -4.77 14.79 8.30
C GLY A 155 -5.75 13.60 8.27
N PRO A 156 -6.63 13.48 9.28
CA PRO A 156 -7.51 12.31 9.49
C PRO A 156 -8.50 12.05 8.35
N LYS A 157 -8.71 13.03 7.45
CA LYS A 157 -9.59 12.90 6.28
C LYS A 157 -8.95 12.14 5.11
N ALA A 158 -7.64 11.92 5.14
CA ALA A 158 -6.95 11.19 4.09
C ALA A 158 -7.25 9.70 4.21
N SER A 159 -7.96 9.11 3.23
CA SER A 159 -8.00 7.65 3.10
C SER A 159 -6.59 7.21 2.73
N VAL A 160 -5.89 6.59 3.68
CA VAL A 160 -4.61 5.94 3.40
C VAL A 160 -4.93 4.56 2.83
N ARG A 161 -4.51 4.38 1.58
CA ARG A 161 -4.86 3.22 0.74
C ARG A 161 -3.77 2.15 0.73
N GLU A 162 -2.58 2.44 1.24
CA GLU A 162 -1.56 1.41 1.38
C GLU A 162 -0.46 1.90 2.32
N ILE A 163 -0.13 1.07 3.31
CA ILE A 163 1.15 1.10 4.02
C ILE A 163 1.86 -0.17 3.59
N ARG A 164 3.16 -0.10 3.27
CA ARG A 164 3.98 -1.29 3.01
C ARG A 164 5.13 -1.36 4.02
N GLU A 165 5.36 -2.60 4.45
CA GLU A 165 6.52 -3.10 5.22
C GLU A 165 6.61 -2.73 6.71
N PHE A 166 6.49 -3.76 7.55
CA PHE A 166 7.06 -3.76 8.90
C PHE A 166 8.12 -4.87 8.94
N SER A 167 9.28 -4.58 9.51
CA SER A 167 10.37 -5.54 9.69
C SER A 167 10.14 -6.37 10.96
N GLY A 168 9.05 -7.13 10.98
CA GLY A 168 8.72 -8.07 12.05
C GLY A 168 7.69 -7.57 13.08
N SER A 169 7.27 -8.49 13.98
CA SER A 169 6.16 -8.29 14.92
C SER A 169 6.43 -7.21 15.98
N ALA A 170 7.68 -6.99 16.37
CA ALA A 170 8.04 -5.93 17.33
C ALA A 170 7.76 -4.52 16.77
N GLU A 171 8.02 -4.32 15.47
CA GLU A 171 7.77 -3.05 14.81
C GLU A 171 6.27 -2.79 14.65
N LEU A 172 5.51 -3.82 14.27
CA LEU A 172 4.05 -3.75 14.22
C LEU A 172 3.45 -3.42 15.59
N ASN A 173 3.89 -4.07 16.66
CA ASN A 173 3.42 -3.79 18.02
C ASN A 173 3.71 -2.36 18.47
N THR A 174 4.80 -1.77 17.99
CA THR A 174 5.12 -0.36 18.23
C THR A 174 4.21 0.57 17.40
N ALA A 175 3.82 0.13 16.21
CA ALA A 175 2.99 0.90 15.28
C ALA A 175 1.48 0.81 15.55
N LEU A 176 1.00 -0.28 16.14
CA LEU A 176 -0.42 -0.54 16.42
C LEU A 176 -1.10 0.60 17.21
N PRO A 177 -0.52 1.12 18.32
CA PRO A 177 -1.10 2.25 19.02
C PRO A 177 -1.19 3.53 18.17
N LEU A 178 -0.30 3.69 17.18
CA LEU A 178 -0.32 4.82 16.26
C LEU A 178 -1.39 4.64 15.17
N LEU A 179 -1.67 3.40 14.76
CA LEU A 179 -2.75 3.06 13.83
C LEU A 179 -4.14 3.35 14.41
N GLU A 180 -4.34 3.15 15.72
CA GLU A 180 -5.61 3.44 16.41
C GLU A 180 -6.07 4.90 16.27
N SER A 181 -5.13 5.82 16.08
CA SER A 181 -5.43 7.24 15.87
C SER A 181 -5.91 7.58 14.46
N HIS A 182 -5.88 6.61 13.53
CA HIS A 182 -6.31 6.78 12.14
C HIS A 182 -7.50 5.87 11.84
N ASP A 183 -8.70 6.40 12.03
CA ASP A 183 -9.94 5.71 11.71
C ASP A 183 -10.18 5.57 10.19
N CYS A 184 -9.35 6.18 9.34
CA CYS A 184 -9.54 6.30 7.90
C CYS A 184 -8.78 5.27 7.03
N ILE A 185 -7.99 4.37 7.64
CA ILE A 185 -7.21 3.37 6.89
C ILE A 185 -8.15 2.29 6.37
N GLN A 186 -8.24 2.18 5.03
CA GLN A 186 -9.09 1.19 4.37
C GLN A 186 -8.30 0.00 3.84
N VAL A 187 -7.01 0.15 3.58
CA VAL A 187 -6.19 -0.92 3.01
C VAL A 187 -4.82 -0.90 3.67
N LEU A 188 -4.40 -2.05 4.22
CA LEU A 188 -3.12 -2.24 4.90
C LEU A 188 -2.35 -3.38 4.22
N THR A 189 -1.08 -3.14 3.85
CA THR A 189 -0.21 -4.15 3.25
C THR A 189 1.00 -4.44 4.15
N LEU A 190 1.06 -5.62 4.71
CA LEU A 190 2.12 -6.10 5.60
C LEU A 190 3.02 -7.06 4.83
N THR A 191 4.14 -6.54 4.31
CA THR A 191 5.16 -7.35 3.62
C THR A 191 6.20 -7.85 4.62
N ASN A 192 6.60 -9.12 4.51
CA ASN A 192 7.61 -9.76 5.37
C ASN A 192 7.30 -9.73 6.89
N VAL A 193 6.04 -9.43 7.27
CA VAL A 193 5.58 -9.45 8.66
C VAL A 193 5.09 -10.85 9.02
N ARG A 194 5.61 -11.38 10.12
CA ARG A 194 5.04 -12.57 10.76
C ARG A 194 3.95 -12.12 11.72
N LEU A 195 2.70 -12.43 11.39
CA LEU A 195 1.54 -12.20 12.24
C LEU A 195 1.08 -13.53 12.82
N ASP A 196 0.96 -13.58 14.14
CA ASP A 196 0.15 -14.60 14.78
C ASP A 196 -1.34 -14.21 14.78
N PHE A 197 -2.18 -15.09 15.33
CA PHE A 197 -3.61 -14.86 15.41
C PHE A 197 -3.99 -13.62 16.24
N TRP A 198 -3.24 -13.36 17.32
CA TRP A 198 -3.52 -12.25 18.22
C TRP A 198 -3.10 -10.91 17.61
N ASP A 199 -1.98 -10.88 16.88
CA ASP A 199 -1.55 -9.72 16.10
C ASP A 199 -2.64 -9.32 15.10
N LEU A 200 -3.25 -10.29 14.43
CA LEU A 200 -4.32 -10.04 13.46
C LEU A 200 -5.57 -9.45 14.11
N ILE A 201 -5.99 -10.01 15.25
CA ILE A 201 -7.09 -9.43 16.04
C ILE A 201 -6.76 -8.01 16.46
N ALA A 202 -5.52 -7.74 16.89
CA ALA A 202 -5.09 -6.41 17.28
C ALA A 202 -5.19 -5.43 16.10
N VAL A 203 -4.64 -5.76 14.93
CA VAL A 203 -4.73 -4.94 13.70
C VAL A 203 -6.17 -4.61 13.34
N VAL A 204 -7.04 -5.63 13.31
CA VAL A 204 -8.46 -5.45 12.96
C VAL A 204 -9.18 -4.57 13.98
N LYS A 205 -8.91 -4.75 15.27
CA LYS A 205 -9.52 -3.91 16.31
C LYS A 205 -9.06 -2.46 16.24
N SER A 206 -7.78 -2.25 15.91
CA SER A 206 -7.21 -0.91 15.81
C SER A 206 -7.66 -0.17 14.55
N LEU A 207 -8.10 -0.88 13.50
CA LEU A 207 -8.50 -0.31 12.21
C LEU A 207 -9.94 -0.70 11.83
N PRO A 208 -10.97 -0.05 12.43
CA PRO A 208 -12.36 -0.45 12.26
C PRO A 208 -12.91 -0.23 10.82
N LEU A 209 -12.30 0.67 10.04
CA LEU A 209 -12.65 0.89 8.63
C LEU A 209 -11.79 0.09 7.64
N LEU A 210 -10.94 -0.82 8.13
CA LEU A 210 -10.12 -1.67 7.28
C LEU A 210 -11.02 -2.51 6.37
N LEU A 211 -10.89 -2.26 5.07
CA LEU A 211 -11.55 -3.02 4.03
C LEU A 211 -10.66 -4.19 3.64
N ASP A 212 -9.40 -3.92 3.30
CA ASP A 212 -8.46 -4.94 2.83
C ASP A 212 -7.19 -5.04 3.72
N LEU A 213 -6.78 -6.26 4.03
CA LEU A 213 -5.50 -6.57 4.65
C LEU A 213 -4.72 -7.53 3.75
N TYR A 214 -3.60 -7.06 3.22
CA TYR A 214 -2.68 -7.87 2.45
C TYR A 214 -1.52 -8.24 3.36
N THR A 215 -1.33 -9.51 3.66
CA THR A 215 -0.10 -9.98 4.30
C THR A 215 0.67 -10.74 3.25
N CYS A 216 1.93 -10.43 2.97
CA CYS A 216 2.71 -11.19 1.99
C CYS A 216 4.06 -11.54 2.61
N PHE A 217 4.30 -12.82 2.88
CA PHE A 217 5.63 -13.30 3.33
C PHE A 217 6.66 -13.34 2.18
N TYR A 218 6.20 -13.19 0.94
CA TYR A 218 7.06 -13.12 -0.24
C TYR A 218 6.71 -11.87 -1.07
N PRO A 219 7.72 -11.19 -1.64
CA PRO A 219 7.49 -10.19 -2.67
C PRO A 219 6.66 -10.79 -3.83
N PRO A 220 5.77 -10.03 -4.50
CA PRO A 220 4.94 -10.50 -5.61
C PRO A 220 5.67 -11.20 -6.77
N ARG A 221 7.00 -11.11 -6.82
CA ARG A 221 7.89 -11.72 -7.81
C ARG A 221 8.34 -13.14 -7.45
N PHE A 222 8.34 -13.51 -6.17
CA PHE A 222 8.53 -14.92 -5.77
C PHE A 222 7.29 -15.76 -6.04
N GLU A 223 6.10 -15.15 -6.03
CA GLU A 223 4.90 -15.77 -6.60
C GLU A 223 5.18 -16.17 -8.06
N ALA A 224 5.65 -15.25 -8.92
CA ALA A 224 5.98 -15.51 -10.33
C ALA A 224 7.05 -16.62 -10.53
N VAL A 225 8.08 -16.67 -9.69
CA VAL A 225 9.14 -17.70 -9.76
C VAL A 225 8.64 -19.05 -9.24
N ALA A 226 7.83 -19.08 -8.19
CA ALA A 226 7.19 -20.30 -7.70
C ALA A 226 6.15 -20.85 -8.70
N VAL A 227 5.42 -19.97 -9.43
CA VAL A 227 4.50 -20.33 -10.52
C VAL A 227 5.21 -21.13 -11.61
N ALA A 228 6.42 -20.72 -12.00
CA ALA A 228 7.14 -21.31 -13.10
C ALA A 228 7.79 -22.66 -12.74
N ALA A 229 8.02 -22.93 -11.45
CA ALA A 229 8.79 -24.07 -10.98
C ALA A 229 7.94 -25.29 -10.55
N THR A 230 6.61 -25.17 -10.43
CA THR A 230 5.75 -26.27 -9.98
C THR A 230 4.74 -26.72 -11.06
N PRO A 231 4.66 -28.02 -11.39
CA PRO A 231 3.56 -28.54 -12.20
C PRO A 231 2.25 -28.36 -11.42
N GLY A 232 1.37 -27.45 -11.87
CA GLY A 232 0.14 -27.06 -11.16
C GLY A 232 0.04 -25.59 -10.77
N GLY A 233 1.10 -24.80 -10.98
CA GLY A 233 1.11 -23.33 -10.89
C GLY A 233 0.85 -22.71 -9.50
N LEU A 234 0.88 -21.37 -9.46
CA LEU A 234 0.54 -20.52 -8.28
C LEU A 234 -0.67 -21.00 -7.48
N PRO A 235 -1.79 -21.44 -8.11
CA PRO A 235 -2.99 -21.80 -7.36
C PRO A 235 -2.74 -22.97 -6.41
N THR A 236 -1.97 -23.98 -6.80
CA THR A 236 -1.74 -25.17 -5.98
C THR A 236 -0.81 -24.87 -4.79
N TYR A 237 0.27 -24.11 -5.03
CA TYR A 237 1.21 -23.69 -3.98
C TYR A 237 0.58 -22.69 -2.99
N VAL A 238 -0.25 -21.76 -3.48
CA VAL A 238 -0.98 -20.82 -2.63
C VAL A 238 -2.02 -21.56 -1.81
N LEU A 239 -2.79 -22.48 -2.39
CA LEU A 239 -3.79 -23.27 -1.63
C LEU A 239 -3.16 -24.23 -0.60
N SER A 240 -1.94 -24.71 -0.84
CA SER A 240 -1.25 -25.62 0.09
C SER A 240 -0.55 -24.89 1.24
N ASN A 241 -0.17 -23.62 1.07
CA ASN A 241 0.61 -22.86 2.06
C ASN A 241 -0.12 -21.64 2.64
N TYR A 242 -1.26 -21.25 2.07
CA TYR A 242 -2.03 -20.07 2.45
C TYR A 242 -3.50 -20.42 2.52
N ALA A 243 -4.15 -20.06 3.62
CA ALA A 243 -5.60 -20.14 3.71
C ALA A 243 -6.21 -18.92 3.01
N PRO A 244 -7.11 -19.09 2.02
CA PRO A 244 -7.83 -17.97 1.45
C PRO A 244 -8.81 -17.42 2.49
N MET A 245 -8.42 -16.35 3.18
CA MET A 245 -9.24 -15.71 4.21
C MET A 245 -10.16 -14.62 3.65
N GLY A 246 -10.35 -14.54 2.34
CA GLY A 246 -11.31 -13.63 1.76
C GLY A 246 -10.80 -12.77 0.63
N ARG A 247 -11.71 -12.17 -0.14
CA ARG A 247 -11.34 -11.30 -1.29
C ARG A 247 -10.48 -10.12 -0.84
N ARG A 248 -10.71 -9.71 0.41
CA ARG A 248 -10.15 -8.55 1.07
C ARG A 248 -9.01 -8.85 2.05
N PHE A 249 -8.93 -10.06 2.58
CA PHE A 249 -7.85 -10.50 3.48
C PHE A 249 -6.95 -11.49 2.74
N ARG A 250 -6.00 -10.98 1.94
CA ARG A 250 -5.17 -11.81 1.05
C ARG A 250 -3.85 -12.23 1.72
N CYS A 251 -3.56 -13.53 1.60
CA CYS A 251 -2.26 -14.19 1.75
C CYS A 251 -1.65 -14.34 3.15
N TRP A 252 -2.34 -14.98 4.11
CA TRP A 252 -1.68 -15.37 5.37
C TRP A 252 -0.76 -16.59 5.19
N HIS A 253 0.56 -16.43 5.35
CA HIS A 253 1.50 -17.54 5.52
C HIS A 253 1.71 -17.79 7.01
N LEU A 254 0.92 -18.68 7.60
CA LEU A 254 1.28 -19.28 8.88
C LEU A 254 2.38 -20.30 8.62
N MET A 255 3.64 -19.86 8.75
CA MET A 255 4.77 -20.78 8.88
C MET A 255 4.41 -21.75 10.02
N HIS A 256 4.29 -23.05 9.74
CA HIS A 256 3.49 -23.96 10.57
C HIS A 256 2.93 -25.18 9.81
N TYR A 257 2.63 -25.03 8.53
CA TYR A 257 1.81 -25.87 7.63
C TYR A 257 2.01 -27.42 7.35
N THR A 258 2.47 -28.34 8.22
CA THR A 258 2.39 -29.82 7.95
C THR A 258 1.00 -30.50 8.15
N THR A 259 0.33 -30.96 7.07
CA THR A 259 -0.76 -31.99 6.94
C THR A 259 -1.94 -32.11 7.94
N HIS A 260 -1.96 -31.38 9.06
CA HIS A 260 -3.03 -31.42 10.08
C HIS A 260 -3.76 -30.07 10.24
N GLN A 261 -3.47 -29.07 9.39
CA GLN A 261 -3.75 -27.66 9.73
C GLN A 261 -4.76 -26.92 8.84
N HIS A 262 -5.54 -27.62 8.03
CA HIS A 262 -6.74 -27.03 7.46
C HIS A 262 -7.70 -26.56 8.56
N THR A 263 -7.78 -27.29 9.67
CA THR A 263 -8.69 -26.99 10.78
C THR A 263 -8.36 -25.67 11.49
N ASP A 264 -7.09 -25.36 11.75
CA ASP A 264 -6.72 -24.12 12.47
C ASP A 264 -6.84 -22.89 11.58
N ALA A 265 -6.51 -23.02 10.30
CA ALA A 265 -6.80 -22.01 9.28
C ALA A 265 -8.31 -21.71 9.20
N ILE A 266 -9.14 -22.76 9.17
CA ILE A 266 -10.60 -22.64 9.18
C ILE A 266 -11.07 -21.94 10.45
N LYS A 267 -10.62 -22.35 11.64
CA LYS A 267 -10.98 -21.70 12.91
C LYS A 267 -10.66 -20.21 12.89
N CYS A 268 -9.49 -19.83 12.40
CA CYS A 268 -9.09 -18.44 12.31
C CYS A 268 -9.96 -17.66 11.31
N ALA A 269 -10.25 -18.21 10.13
CA ALA A 269 -11.15 -17.59 9.17
C ALA A 269 -12.57 -17.40 9.74
N LEU A 270 -13.08 -18.38 10.48
CA LEU A 270 -14.39 -18.29 11.15
C LEU A 270 -14.38 -17.22 12.24
N LEU A 271 -13.33 -17.15 13.07
CA LEU A 271 -13.19 -16.12 14.09
C LEU A 271 -13.14 -14.72 13.46
N LEU A 272 -12.37 -14.54 12.38
CA LEU A 272 -12.32 -13.29 11.63
C LEU A 272 -13.68 -12.92 11.06
N ALA A 273 -14.43 -13.87 10.48
CA ALA A 273 -15.78 -13.63 9.99
C ALA A 273 -16.76 -13.16 11.10
N LEU A 274 -16.51 -13.53 12.36
CA LEU A 274 -17.30 -13.05 13.50
C LEU A 274 -16.91 -11.64 13.95
N VAL A 275 -15.61 -11.35 14.00
CA VAL A 275 -15.11 -10.08 14.54
C VAL A 275 -15.00 -8.97 13.48
N CYS A 276 -14.88 -9.32 12.20
CA CYS A 276 -14.72 -8.38 11.10
C CYS A 276 -16.04 -8.23 10.31
N PRO A 277 -16.75 -7.10 10.38
CA PRO A 277 -18.03 -6.93 9.68
C PRO A 277 -17.88 -6.90 8.14
N ASN A 278 -16.69 -6.61 7.62
CA ASN A 278 -16.38 -6.51 6.20
C ASN A 278 -15.70 -7.76 5.63
N PHE A 279 -15.56 -8.83 6.42
CA PHE A 279 -14.93 -10.07 5.99
C PHE A 279 -15.84 -10.82 5.00
N ASP A 280 -15.28 -11.11 3.82
CA ASP A 280 -15.97 -11.80 2.74
C ASP A 280 -15.05 -12.87 2.17
N TYR A 281 -15.53 -14.11 2.07
CA TYR A 281 -14.74 -15.25 1.62
C TYR A 281 -14.41 -15.16 0.12
N VAL A 282 -13.23 -15.63 -0.29
CA VAL A 282 -12.97 -15.84 -1.72
C VAL A 282 -13.73 -17.10 -2.11
N THR A 283 -14.82 -16.96 -2.86
CA THR A 283 -15.25 -18.04 -3.74
C THR A 283 -14.17 -18.15 -4.82
N THR A 284 -13.20 -19.05 -4.63
CA THR A 284 -12.24 -19.33 -5.68
C THR A 284 -12.92 -20.23 -6.70
N ASP A 285 -13.02 -19.78 -7.96
CA ASP A 285 -13.45 -20.62 -9.09
C ASP A 285 -12.53 -21.84 -9.32
N PHE A 286 -11.44 -21.93 -8.55
CA PHE A 286 -10.47 -23.00 -8.56
C PHE A 286 -10.91 -24.11 -7.61
N GLY A 287 -11.78 -25.00 -8.12
CA GLY A 287 -12.01 -26.35 -7.58
C GLY A 287 -12.01 -26.44 -6.05
N GLU A 288 -13.13 -26.03 -5.43
CA GLU A 288 -13.40 -26.25 -4.02
C GLU A 288 -13.07 -27.70 -3.65
N SER A 289 -12.02 -27.93 -2.88
CA SER A 289 -11.78 -29.25 -2.32
C SER A 289 -12.95 -29.56 -1.39
N ALA A 290 -13.80 -30.53 -1.75
CA ALA A 290 -14.92 -30.97 -0.91
C ALA A 290 -14.49 -31.29 0.54
N LEU A 291 -13.21 -31.63 0.74
CA LEU A 291 -12.59 -31.81 2.05
C LEU A 291 -12.49 -30.50 2.84
N PHE A 292 -12.11 -29.39 2.22
CA PHE A 292 -12.02 -28.09 2.89
C PHE A 292 -13.40 -27.61 3.35
N MET A 293 -14.41 -27.70 2.48
CA MET A 293 -15.78 -27.33 2.81
C MET A 293 -16.37 -28.23 3.91
N LYS A 294 -16.09 -29.54 3.86
CA LYS A 294 -16.49 -30.46 4.92
C LYS A 294 -15.81 -30.11 6.25
N CYS A 295 -14.50 -29.90 6.26
CA CYS A 295 -13.78 -29.48 7.47
C CYS A 295 -14.30 -28.16 8.02
N MET A 296 -14.75 -27.25 7.15
CA MET A 296 -15.34 -25.97 7.54
C MET A 296 -16.69 -26.16 8.22
N GLU A 297 -17.59 -26.96 7.65
CA GLU A 297 -18.88 -27.31 8.28
C GLU A 297 -18.68 -28.08 9.60
N ASP A 298 -17.76 -29.04 9.64
CA ASP A 298 -17.43 -29.79 10.86
C ASP A 298 -16.92 -28.83 11.96
N THR A 299 -16.12 -27.82 11.60
CA THR A 299 -15.63 -26.82 12.54
C THR A 299 -16.75 -25.87 12.99
N ILE A 300 -17.64 -25.45 12.10
CA ILE A 300 -18.82 -24.63 12.44
C ILE A 300 -19.74 -25.38 13.41
N ALA A 301 -19.87 -26.70 13.24
CA ALA A 301 -20.68 -27.56 14.11
C ALA A 301 -20.03 -27.86 15.47
N SER A 302 -18.75 -27.54 15.65
CA SER A 302 -18.04 -27.74 16.93
C SER A 302 -18.58 -26.82 18.04
N ASP A 303 -18.34 -27.21 19.29
CA ASP A 303 -18.79 -26.44 20.47
C ASP A 303 -18.33 -24.99 20.49
N MET A 304 -17.19 -24.69 19.86
CA MET A 304 -16.63 -23.34 19.77
C MET A 304 -17.46 -22.39 18.88
N PHE A 305 -18.11 -22.91 17.83
CA PHE A 305 -18.79 -22.09 16.82
C PHE A 305 -20.28 -22.36 16.69
N LYS A 306 -20.81 -23.40 17.35
CA LYS A 306 -22.21 -23.82 17.22
C LYS A 306 -23.23 -22.70 17.43
N GLU A 307 -22.96 -21.79 18.37
CA GLU A 307 -23.83 -20.64 18.66
C GLU A 307 -23.86 -19.64 17.50
N TYR A 308 -22.73 -19.50 16.79
CA TYR A 308 -22.58 -18.57 15.67
C TYR A 308 -22.88 -19.21 14.30
N ALA A 309 -23.17 -20.50 14.26
CA ALA A 309 -23.35 -21.27 13.03
C ALA A 309 -24.33 -20.63 12.03
N PRO A 310 -25.51 -20.10 12.42
CA PRO A 310 -26.41 -19.45 11.48
C PRO A 310 -25.81 -18.21 10.80
N ARG A 311 -25.05 -17.42 11.55
CA ARG A 311 -24.37 -16.21 11.04
C ARG A 311 -23.21 -16.58 10.13
N LEU A 312 -22.37 -17.52 10.56
CA LEU A 312 -21.23 -18.01 9.79
C LEU A 312 -21.68 -18.59 8.45
N ARG A 313 -22.70 -19.45 8.44
CA ARG A 313 -23.27 -19.99 7.19
C ARG A 313 -23.81 -18.90 6.28
N ARG A 314 -24.51 -17.90 6.82
CA ARG A 314 -25.00 -16.78 6.01
C ARG A 314 -23.86 -15.98 5.37
N LEU A 315 -22.75 -15.78 6.07
CA LEU A 315 -21.58 -15.05 5.56
C LEU A 315 -20.82 -15.88 4.52
N LEU A 316 -20.65 -17.17 4.78
CA LEU A 316 -19.90 -18.11 3.95
C LEU A 316 -20.61 -18.47 2.64
N PHE A 317 -21.92 -18.68 2.69
CA PHE A 317 -22.69 -19.24 1.58
C PHE A 317 -23.54 -18.20 0.84
N LYS A 318 -23.33 -16.90 1.10
CA LYS A 318 -24.12 -15.82 0.50
C LYS A 318 -24.00 -15.71 -1.02
N GLY A 319 -22.98 -16.34 -1.63
CA GLY A 319 -22.76 -16.40 -3.08
C GLY A 319 -22.85 -17.80 -3.69
N TRP A 320 -23.41 -18.79 -2.97
CA TRP A 320 -23.43 -20.19 -3.41
C TRP A 320 -24.77 -20.62 -4.06
N ARG A 321 -25.78 -19.75 -4.03
CA ARG A 321 -27.15 -20.02 -4.56
C ARG A 321 -27.70 -18.91 -5.46
N GLU A 322 -26.83 -18.09 -6.02
CA GLU A 322 -27.13 -17.18 -7.13
C GLU A 322 -26.23 -17.54 -8.31
#